data_AF-A0AAD4XGD6-F1
#
_entry.id   AF-A0AAD4XGD6-F1
#
_cell.length_a   1.000
_cell.length_b   1.000
_cell.length_c   1.000
_cell.angle_alpha   90.00
_cell.angle_beta   90.00
_cell.angle_gamma   90.00
#
_symmetry.space_group_name_H-M   'P 1'
#
loop_
_entity.id
_entity.type
_entity.pdbx_description
1 polymer ?
#
loop_
_entity_poly.entity_id
_entity_poly.type
_entity_poly.pdbx_seq_one_letter_code
_entity_poly.pdbx_strand_id
1 'polypeptide(L)'
;MEKRKRTEAGIAFIPTPGYVTAPSSVLMVDALQPLTDAAKQYLTERYINITNRFSEEVLNLPLAEFEAVLSSDDLQVASEDVVYDFVLKWAKLHYPKRKDRREVLGSRLGRLIRFPYMTCRKLKKALTCNEFDHDLKSKVVLEALFVKAEASHTQRNLAIELSAITNRCFVERAYIYKPVKMVEFELPRQQCVVYLDLKLDECVKLFPSGRVDSQIFHFGGQGLFLSAHCNMDQQSSLNYFGLSLGMQEKGSVSFAVDYEFAARSKPSEEYVTKFKRDYTFTARMEVGSRNLFAIPWTNFMAEDSLYFMKGMLHLRAQITFKS
;
A
#
# COMPACT_ATOMS: atom_id res chain seq x y z
N MET A 1 38.28 88.29 12.22
CA MET A 1 38.61 89.27 11.17
C MET A 1 39.48 88.59 10.14
N GLU A 2 39.07 88.70 8.87
CA GLU A 2 39.81 88.46 7.61
C GLU A 2 40.53 87.11 7.39
N LYS A 3 39.93 86.22 6.60
CA LYS A 3 39.90 86.16 5.11
C LYS A 3 41.24 85.76 4.49
N ARG A 4 41.29 84.54 3.95
CA ARG A 4 41.93 84.27 2.65
C ARG A 4 41.05 83.35 1.80
N LYS A 5 40.59 83.91 0.69
CA LYS A 5 39.93 83.25 -0.45
C LYS A 5 40.94 82.39 -1.22
N ARG A 6 40.49 81.24 -1.73
CA ARG A 6 40.86 80.65 -3.04
C ARG A 6 39.75 79.65 -3.40
N THR A 7 38.82 80.05 -4.25
CA THR A 7 38.73 79.78 -5.71
C THR A 7 38.02 78.45 -6.00
N GLU A 8 36.92 78.57 -6.73
CA GLU A 8 35.96 77.55 -7.14
C GLU A 8 36.57 76.49 -8.08
N ALA A 9 36.16 75.24 -7.91
CA ALA A 9 36.12 74.23 -8.97
C ALA A 9 34.90 73.34 -8.71
N GLY A 10 33.97 73.30 -9.67
CA GLY A 10 32.71 72.60 -9.57
C GLY A 10 32.88 71.10 -9.42
N ILE A 11 32.04 70.51 -8.56
CA ILE A 11 31.89 69.05 -8.44
C ILE A 11 30.49 68.71 -8.92
N ALA A 12 30.46 67.96 -10.02
CA ALA A 12 29.26 67.41 -10.63
C ALA A 12 28.53 66.48 -9.66
N PHE A 13 27.22 66.67 -9.55
CA PHE A 13 26.29 65.72 -8.95
C PHE A 13 26.28 64.44 -9.82
N ILE A 14 26.86 63.36 -9.31
CA ILE A 14 26.68 62.02 -9.86
C ILE A 14 25.62 61.33 -8.97
N PRO A 15 24.44 60.96 -9.49
CA PRO A 15 23.47 60.19 -8.72
C PRO A 15 23.99 58.76 -8.58
N THR A 16 24.19 58.31 -7.34
CA THR A 16 24.49 56.92 -7.01
C THR A 16 23.30 56.04 -7.41
N PRO A 17 23.51 54.95 -8.17
CA PRO A 17 22.44 54.01 -8.47
C PRO A 17 22.09 53.21 -7.22
N GLY A 18 20.81 53.23 -6.87
CA GLY A 18 20.26 52.49 -5.75
C GLY A 18 20.51 50.99 -5.90
N TYR A 19 21.06 50.38 -4.84
CA TYR A 19 20.97 48.95 -4.65
C TYR A 19 19.54 48.59 -4.27
N VAL A 20 18.71 48.34 -5.28
CA VAL A 20 17.49 47.56 -5.13
C VAL A 20 17.92 46.09 -5.01
N THR A 21 18.19 45.62 -3.80
CA THR A 21 18.22 44.17 -3.53
C THR A 21 16.79 43.64 -3.56
N ALA A 22 16.32 43.27 -4.76
CA ALA A 22 15.09 42.48 -4.93
C ALA A 22 15.39 40.96 -4.77
N PRO A 23 14.41 40.15 -4.33
CA PRO A 23 14.60 38.79 -3.85
C PRO A 23 14.73 37.78 -5.02
N SER A 24 15.90 37.73 -5.64
CA SER A 24 16.16 36.88 -6.82
C SER A 24 16.10 35.37 -6.53
N SER A 25 16.20 34.95 -5.26
CA SER A 25 16.13 33.53 -4.88
C SER A 25 14.70 32.99 -4.87
N VAL A 26 13.69 33.83 -4.64
CA VAL A 26 12.29 33.39 -4.56
C VAL A 26 11.67 33.21 -5.96
N LEU A 27 11.97 34.12 -6.90
CA LEU A 27 11.45 34.06 -8.27
C LEU A 27 12.05 32.92 -9.12
N MET A 28 13.26 32.46 -8.81
CA MET A 28 13.87 31.32 -9.50
C MET A 28 13.28 29.98 -9.06
N VAL A 29 12.88 29.84 -7.79
CA VAL A 29 12.28 28.60 -7.26
C VAL A 29 10.95 28.31 -7.95
N ASP A 30 10.11 29.34 -8.15
CA ASP A 30 8.83 29.21 -8.85
C ASP A 30 8.99 28.83 -10.33
N ALA A 31 10.06 29.30 -10.99
CA ALA A 31 10.34 28.98 -12.39
C ALA A 31 10.93 27.56 -12.60
N LEU A 32 11.56 26.98 -11.58
CA LEU A 32 12.14 25.63 -11.61
C LEU A 32 11.19 24.54 -11.12
N GLN A 33 10.08 24.92 -10.49
CA GLN A 33 9.07 23.99 -10.00
C GLN A 33 8.49 23.10 -11.12
N PRO A 34 8.12 23.61 -12.32
CA PRO A 34 7.61 22.76 -13.40
C PRO A 34 8.62 21.71 -13.88
N LEU A 35 9.90 22.06 -13.91
CA LEU A 35 10.97 21.12 -14.29
C LEU A 35 11.16 20.04 -13.21
N THR A 36 11.10 20.44 -11.95
CA THR A 36 11.20 19.52 -10.80
C THR A 36 10.02 18.53 -10.80
N ASP A 37 8.82 19.02 -11.08
CA ASP A 37 7.62 18.18 -11.14
C ASP A 37 7.64 17.24 -12.34
N ALA A 38 8.08 17.72 -13.51
CA ALA A 38 8.29 16.87 -14.68
C ALA A 38 9.35 15.77 -14.42
N ALA A 39 10.44 16.10 -13.73
CA ALA A 39 11.48 15.13 -13.38
C ALA A 39 10.96 14.08 -12.40
N LYS A 40 10.19 14.49 -11.37
CA LYS A 40 9.52 13.56 -10.45
C LYS A 40 8.56 12.64 -11.20
N GLN A 41 7.74 13.21 -12.09
CA GLN A 41 6.79 12.45 -12.89
C GLN A 41 7.50 11.39 -13.74
N TYR A 42 8.57 11.78 -14.45
CA TYR A 42 9.39 10.85 -15.22
C TYR A 42 9.95 9.71 -14.37
N LEU A 43 10.49 10.01 -13.18
CA LEU A 43 10.99 9.00 -12.25
C LEU A 43 9.89 8.05 -11.78
N THR A 44 8.71 8.57 -11.45
CA THR A 44 7.57 7.75 -11.00
C THR A 44 7.01 6.86 -12.10
N GLU A 45 7.01 7.31 -13.35
CA GLU A 45 6.58 6.52 -14.50
C GLU A 45 7.62 5.45 -14.87
N ARG A 46 8.91 5.82 -14.91
CA ARG A 46 10.02 4.90 -15.22
C ARG A 46 10.17 3.80 -14.17
N TYR A 47 10.07 4.17 -12.90
CA TYR A 47 10.29 3.28 -11.76
C TYR A 47 8.99 2.90 -11.05
N ILE A 48 7.87 2.88 -11.79
CA ILE A 48 6.55 2.48 -11.27
C ILE A 48 6.57 1.11 -10.58
N ASN A 49 7.47 0.20 -11.01
CA ASN A 49 7.72 -1.07 -10.33
C ASN A 49 9.20 -1.18 -9.91
N ILE A 50 9.48 -0.80 -8.66
CA ILE A 50 10.82 -0.83 -8.05
C ILE A 50 11.44 -2.23 -7.91
N THR A 51 10.64 -3.30 -8.05
CA THR A 51 11.10 -4.68 -7.88
C THR A 51 11.35 -5.44 -9.17
N ASN A 52 11.12 -4.79 -10.32
CA ASN A 52 11.28 -5.41 -11.63
C ASN A 52 12.71 -5.16 -12.18
N ARG A 53 12.87 -5.17 -13.51
CA ARG A 53 14.15 -5.00 -14.25
C ARG A 53 15.00 -3.82 -13.78
N PHE A 54 14.39 -2.79 -13.21
CA PHE A 54 15.07 -1.58 -12.74
C PHE A 54 15.48 -1.61 -11.27
N SER A 55 15.31 -2.73 -10.57
CA SER A 55 15.60 -2.80 -9.12
C SER A 55 17.01 -2.34 -8.76
N GLU A 56 18.03 -2.74 -9.52
CA GLU A 56 19.41 -2.28 -9.30
C GLU A 56 19.60 -0.79 -9.64
N GLU A 57 18.95 -0.26 -10.68
CA GLU A 57 18.97 1.19 -10.97
C GLU A 57 18.37 1.98 -9.80
N VAL A 58 17.19 1.57 -9.33
CA VAL A 58 16.48 2.23 -8.23
C VAL A 58 17.32 2.18 -6.95
N LEU A 59 18.01 1.06 -6.70
CA LEU A 59 18.90 0.92 -5.54
C LEU A 59 20.09 1.88 -5.58
N ASN A 60 20.52 2.31 -6.76
CA ASN A 60 21.63 3.26 -6.93
C ASN A 60 21.18 4.73 -7.00
N LEU A 61 19.88 5.01 -6.94
CA LEU A 61 19.37 6.39 -6.99
C LEU A 61 19.85 7.21 -5.78
N PRO A 62 20.15 8.51 -5.97
CA PRO A 62 20.32 9.47 -4.89
C PRO A 62 19.07 9.57 -4.01
N LEU A 63 19.25 9.98 -2.75
CA LEU A 63 18.17 10.04 -1.76
C LEU A 63 16.92 10.81 -2.24
N ALA A 64 17.09 11.95 -2.90
CA ALA A 64 15.96 12.76 -3.37
C ALA A 64 15.12 12.06 -4.45
N GLU A 65 15.78 11.37 -5.38
CA GLU A 65 15.12 10.63 -6.46
C GLU A 65 14.43 9.36 -5.90
N PHE A 66 15.09 8.67 -4.98
CA PHE A 66 14.53 7.52 -4.29
C PHE A 66 13.26 7.89 -3.50
N GLU A 67 13.27 9.03 -2.78
CA GLU A 67 12.08 9.54 -2.10
C GLU A 67 10.95 9.91 -3.06
N ALA A 68 11.27 10.50 -4.21
CA ALA A 68 10.26 10.86 -5.21
C ALA A 68 9.53 9.60 -5.72
N VAL A 69 10.27 8.53 -6.04
CA VAL A 69 9.71 7.24 -6.44
C VAL A 69 8.83 6.66 -5.33
N LEU A 70 9.32 6.64 -4.08
CA LEU A 70 8.56 6.11 -2.94
C LEU A 70 7.36 6.96 -2.55
N SER A 71 7.29 8.22 -2.95
CA SER A 71 6.14 9.09 -2.63
C SER A 71 4.91 8.78 -3.50
N SER A 72 5.09 8.11 -4.64
CA SER A 72 4.01 7.84 -5.62
C SER A 72 2.97 6.83 -5.14
N ASP A 73 1.69 7.18 -5.23
CA ASP A 73 0.59 6.24 -4.96
C ASP A 73 0.46 5.15 -6.03
N ASP A 74 0.90 5.45 -7.26
CA ASP A 74 0.78 4.55 -8.41
C ASP A 74 1.88 3.49 -8.47
N LEU A 75 2.73 3.43 -7.43
CA LEU A 75 3.80 2.46 -7.34
C LEU A 75 3.24 1.02 -7.32
N GLN A 76 3.46 0.29 -8.41
CA GLN A 76 3.02 -1.08 -8.66
C GLN A 76 3.95 -2.10 -8.02
N VAL A 77 3.88 -2.19 -6.70
CA VAL A 77 4.62 -3.17 -5.89
C VAL A 77 3.71 -4.32 -5.47
N ALA A 78 4.31 -5.48 -5.20
CA ALA A 78 3.58 -6.66 -4.73
C ALA A 78 2.79 -6.36 -3.43
N SER A 79 3.42 -5.69 -2.46
CA SER A 79 2.82 -5.26 -1.20
C SER A 79 3.70 -4.21 -0.52
N GLU A 80 3.18 -3.53 0.50
CA GLU A 80 3.98 -2.58 1.28
C GLU A 80 5.13 -3.26 2.06
N ASP A 81 4.99 -4.55 2.37
CA ASP A 81 6.07 -5.36 2.97
C ASP A 81 7.33 -5.36 2.10
N VAL A 82 7.17 -5.32 0.77
CA VAL A 82 8.26 -5.25 -0.19
C VAL A 82 8.91 -3.86 -0.20
N VAL A 83 8.10 -2.79 -0.11
CA VAL A 83 8.60 -1.42 0.02
C VAL A 83 9.46 -1.28 1.26
N TYR A 84 9.00 -1.81 2.40
CA TYR A 84 9.76 -1.82 3.64
C TYR A 84 11.13 -2.50 3.49
N ASP A 85 11.16 -3.70 2.90
CA ASP A 85 12.43 -4.43 2.68
C ASP A 85 13.35 -3.67 1.72
N PHE A 86 12.78 -3.06 0.68
CA PHE A 86 13.52 -2.30 -0.34
C PHE A 86 14.15 -1.03 0.24
N VAL A 87 13.40 -0.29 1.06
CA VAL A 87 13.90 0.87 1.82
C VAL A 87 15.06 0.48 2.72
N LEU A 88 14.95 -0.64 3.44
CA LEU A 88 16.04 -1.13 4.27
C LEU A 88 17.27 -1.56 3.46
N LYS A 89 17.07 -2.18 2.28
CA LYS A 89 18.16 -2.55 1.38
C LYS A 89 18.89 -1.30 0.87
N TRP A 90 18.15 -0.31 0.37
CA TRP A 90 18.70 0.97 -0.10
C TRP A 90 19.47 1.70 1.01
N ALA A 91 18.88 1.81 2.21
CA ALA A 91 19.52 2.52 3.31
C ALA A 91 20.82 1.84 3.77
N LYS A 92 20.91 0.51 3.71
CA LYS A 92 22.15 -0.23 4.01
C LYS A 92 23.23 -0.03 2.95
N LEU A 93 22.83 0.09 1.68
CA LEU A 93 23.75 0.31 0.56
C LEU A 93 24.40 1.70 0.63
N HIS A 94 23.60 2.75 0.86
CA HIS A 94 24.06 4.15 0.84
C HIS A 94 24.61 4.65 2.17
N TYR A 95 24.21 4.04 3.29
CA TYR A 95 24.64 4.43 4.63
C TYR A 95 25.20 3.22 5.39
N PRO A 96 26.48 2.86 5.20
CA PRO A 96 27.12 1.74 5.91
C PRO A 96 27.13 1.95 7.43
N LYS A 97 27.30 3.20 7.87
CA LYS A 97 27.29 3.57 9.30
C LYS A 97 25.86 3.52 9.85
N ARG A 98 25.68 2.78 10.95
CA ARG A 98 24.36 2.58 11.58
C ARG A 98 23.70 3.88 12.05
N LYS A 99 24.49 4.85 12.53
CA LYS A 99 23.97 6.14 13.02
C LYS A 99 23.32 6.93 11.88
N ASP A 100 24.05 7.15 10.80
CA ASP A 100 23.59 7.89 9.62
C ASP A 100 22.39 7.19 8.98
N ARG A 101 22.43 5.85 8.91
CA ARG A 101 21.31 5.06 8.41
C ARG A 101 20.05 5.23 9.25
N ARG A 102 20.16 5.21 10.58
CA ARG A 102 19.04 5.43 11.49
C ARG A 102 18.46 6.84 11.34
N GLU A 103 19.32 7.84 11.18
CA GLU A 103 18.90 9.23 10.97
C GLU A 103 18.07 9.37 9.69
N VAL A 104 18.54 8.83 8.57
CA VAL A 104 17.83 8.90 7.28
C VAL A 104 16.54 8.08 7.30
N LEU A 105 16.57 6.87 7.87
CA LEU A 105 15.36 6.07 8.06
C LEU A 105 14.35 6.77 8.95
N GLY A 106 14.80 7.43 10.02
CA GLY A 106 13.91 8.02 11.01
C GLY A 106 13.30 9.35 10.59
N SER A 107 14.12 10.22 10.00
CA SER A 107 13.70 11.56 9.62
C SER A 107 13.07 11.63 8.23
N ARG A 108 13.43 10.71 7.31
CA ARG A 108 13.12 10.85 5.88
C ARG A 108 12.37 9.67 5.28
N LEU A 109 12.96 8.47 5.28
CA LEU A 109 12.41 7.33 4.55
C LEU A 109 11.28 6.61 5.29
N GLY A 110 11.32 6.59 6.63
CA GLY A 110 10.34 5.87 7.44
C GLY A 110 8.90 6.35 7.20
N ARG A 111 8.70 7.66 7.04
CA ARG A 111 7.37 8.24 6.77
C ARG A 111 6.81 7.94 5.38
N LEU A 112 7.65 7.44 4.47
CA LEU A 112 7.25 7.03 3.12
C LEU A 112 6.79 5.57 3.06
N ILE A 113 7.07 4.79 4.12
CA ILE A 113 6.54 3.45 4.29
C ILE A 113 5.12 3.55 4.85
N ARG A 114 4.17 2.89 4.18
CA ARG A 114 2.75 2.89 4.56
C ARG A 114 2.45 1.77 5.55
N PHE A 115 3.00 1.87 6.78
CA PHE A 115 2.86 0.85 7.83
C PHE A 115 1.43 0.28 8.01
N PRO A 116 0.34 1.06 7.92
CA PRO A 116 -1.03 0.54 7.98
C PRO A 116 -1.38 -0.51 6.90
N TYR A 117 -0.63 -0.59 5.81
CA TYR A 117 -0.83 -1.54 4.71
C TYR A 117 0.15 -2.72 4.73
N MET A 118 1.12 -2.73 5.64
CA MET A 118 2.00 -3.89 5.85
C MET A 118 1.25 -5.06 6.50
N THR A 119 1.77 -6.28 6.39
CA THR A 119 1.21 -7.44 7.09
C THR A 119 1.48 -7.36 8.59
N CYS A 120 0.58 -7.90 9.44
CA CYS A 120 0.82 -7.96 10.88
C CYS A 120 2.13 -8.70 11.22
N ARG A 121 2.49 -9.73 10.42
CA ARG A 121 3.76 -10.44 10.54
C ARG A 121 4.95 -9.51 10.29
N LYS A 122 4.89 -8.66 9.27
CA LYS A 122 5.96 -7.70 8.98
C LYS A 122 6.00 -6.56 9.99
N LEU A 123 4.86 -6.06 10.47
CA LEU A 123 4.81 -5.08 11.57
C LEU A 123 5.47 -5.63 12.85
N LYS A 124 5.22 -6.90 13.22
CA LYS A 124 5.93 -7.58 14.32
C LYS A 124 7.45 -7.61 14.09
N LYS A 125 7.90 -7.86 12.85
CA LYS A 125 9.34 -7.79 12.48
C LYS A 125 9.90 -6.36 12.51
N ALA A 126 9.09 -5.35 12.21
CA ALA A 126 9.51 -3.95 12.27
C ALA A 126 9.78 -3.52 13.73
N LEU A 127 8.98 -3.99 14.69
CA LEU A 127 9.22 -3.76 16.12
C LEU A 127 10.56 -4.34 16.61
N THR A 128 10.99 -5.48 16.06
CA THR A 128 12.27 -6.09 16.41
C THR A 128 13.42 -5.61 15.53
N CYS A 129 13.18 -4.67 14.61
CA CYS A 129 14.21 -4.14 13.73
C CYS A 129 15.19 -3.24 14.49
N ASN A 130 16.48 -3.47 14.25
CA ASN A 130 17.59 -2.74 14.88
C ASN A 130 18.02 -1.47 14.11
N GLU A 131 17.48 -1.29 12.91
CA GLU A 131 17.82 -0.18 12.01
C GLU A 131 17.06 1.11 12.39
N PHE A 132 15.79 0.97 12.81
CA PHE A 132 14.98 2.08 13.28
C PHE A 132 15.30 2.46 14.73
N ASP A 133 15.00 3.72 15.05
CA ASP A 133 14.95 4.17 16.43
C ASP A 133 13.79 3.51 17.19
N HIS A 134 13.96 3.30 18.50
CA HIS A 134 12.98 2.58 19.30
C HIS A 134 11.64 3.30 19.43
N ASP A 135 11.68 4.62 19.59
CA ASP A 135 10.47 5.40 19.80
C ASP A 135 9.69 5.51 18.49
N LEU A 136 10.42 5.71 17.39
CA LEU A 136 9.83 5.73 16.07
C LEU A 136 9.18 4.40 15.70
N LYS A 137 9.87 3.26 15.85
CA LYS A 137 9.33 1.96 15.46
C LYS A 137 8.07 1.61 16.28
N SER A 138 8.06 1.99 17.56
CA SER A 138 6.91 1.76 18.44
C SER A 138 5.72 2.62 18.02
N LYS A 139 5.96 3.91 17.77
CA LYS A 139 4.94 4.86 17.30
C LYS A 139 4.28 4.42 15.99
N VAL A 140 5.07 4.19 14.94
CA VAL A 140 4.53 3.87 13.61
C VAL A 140 3.80 2.54 13.57
N VAL A 141 4.24 1.55 14.37
CA VAL A 141 3.55 0.26 14.46
C VAL A 141 2.25 0.39 15.26
N LEU A 142 2.24 1.13 16.36
CA LEU A 142 1.01 1.37 17.12
C LEU A 142 -0.04 2.09 16.28
N GLU A 143 0.34 3.18 15.61
CA GLU A 143 -0.53 3.92 14.69
C GLU A 143 -1.08 3.00 13.57
N ALA A 144 -0.22 2.17 12.98
CA ALA A 144 -0.64 1.21 11.97
C ALA A 144 -1.65 0.18 12.50
N LEU A 145 -1.47 -0.30 13.73
CA LEU A 145 -2.38 -1.25 14.36
C LEU A 145 -3.73 -0.60 14.68
N PHE A 146 -3.75 0.63 15.19
CA PHE A 146 -4.98 1.38 15.42
C PHE A 146 -5.75 1.56 14.11
N VAL A 147 -5.09 2.05 13.05
CA VAL A 147 -5.74 2.20 11.75
C VAL A 147 -6.27 0.85 11.24
N LYS A 148 -5.51 -0.24 11.36
CA LYS A 148 -5.97 -1.57 10.92
C LYS A 148 -7.19 -2.09 11.69
N ALA A 149 -7.32 -1.73 12.96
CA ALA A 149 -8.46 -2.09 13.80
C ALA A 149 -9.74 -1.33 13.43
N GLU A 150 -9.61 -0.13 12.84
CA GLU A 150 -10.74 0.69 12.43
C GLU A 150 -11.56 0.09 11.27
N ALA A 151 -12.84 0.45 11.24
CA ALA A 151 -13.74 0.09 10.15
C ALA A 151 -13.29 0.69 8.81
N SER A 152 -13.55 0.00 7.69
CA SER A 152 -13.03 0.41 6.36
C SER A 152 -13.47 1.82 5.93
N HIS A 153 -14.59 2.35 6.42
CA HIS A 153 -15.02 3.72 6.16
C HIS A 153 -14.27 4.75 7.03
N THR A 154 -14.06 4.44 8.31
CA THR A 154 -13.24 5.26 9.22
C THR A 154 -11.80 5.35 8.73
N GLN A 155 -11.24 4.24 8.24
CA GLN A 155 -9.91 4.22 7.61
C GLN A 155 -9.81 5.19 6.42
N ARG A 156 -10.85 5.28 5.58
CA ARG A 156 -10.87 6.23 4.45
C ARG A 156 -10.99 7.67 4.91
N ASN A 157 -11.84 7.93 5.91
CA ASN A 157 -11.96 9.27 6.49
C ASN A 157 -10.64 9.71 7.12
N LEU A 158 -10.01 8.83 7.88
CA LEU A 158 -8.66 9.03 8.43
C LEU A 158 -7.64 9.24 7.31
N ALA A 159 -7.67 8.45 6.23
CA ALA A 159 -6.77 8.67 5.09
C ALA A 159 -6.97 10.05 4.46
N ILE A 160 -8.20 10.53 4.32
CA ILE A 160 -8.50 11.87 3.78
C ILE A 160 -8.02 12.95 4.75
N GLU A 161 -8.42 12.88 6.02
CA GLU A 161 -8.10 13.86 7.05
C GLU A 161 -6.59 13.93 7.34
N LEU A 162 -5.97 12.77 7.49
CA LEU A 162 -4.55 12.65 7.78
C LEU A 162 -3.67 12.87 6.55
N SER A 163 -4.16 12.73 5.31
CA SER A 163 -3.36 13.02 4.10
C SER A 163 -2.95 14.49 3.97
N ALA A 164 -3.71 15.40 4.59
CA ALA A 164 -3.42 16.83 4.60
C ALA A 164 -2.43 17.24 5.71
N ILE A 165 -2.32 16.43 6.78
CA ILE A 165 -1.60 16.78 8.03
C ILE A 165 -0.33 15.94 8.21
N THR A 166 -0.41 14.67 7.86
CA THR A 166 0.67 13.69 7.90
C THR A 166 0.87 13.16 6.48
N ASN A 167 2.09 12.76 6.14
CA ASN A 167 2.44 12.26 4.80
C ASN A 167 1.42 11.23 4.26
N ARG A 168 1.49 10.90 2.96
CA ARG A 168 0.62 9.92 2.27
C ARG A 168 0.70 8.47 2.80
N CYS A 169 1.19 8.24 4.02
CA CYS A 169 1.36 6.93 4.67
C CYS A 169 0.04 6.22 5.01
N PHE A 170 -1.10 6.94 5.02
CA PHE A 170 -2.43 6.37 5.22
C PHE A 170 -3.21 6.17 3.92
N VAL A 171 -2.63 6.50 2.77
CA VAL A 171 -3.26 6.29 1.46
C VAL A 171 -2.83 4.93 0.91
N GLU A 172 -3.74 4.16 0.31
CA GLU A 172 -3.39 2.86 -0.30
C GLU A 172 -2.59 3.06 -1.60
N ARG A 173 -1.56 2.25 -1.87
CA ARG A 173 -0.88 2.24 -3.18
C ARG A 173 -1.59 1.35 -4.19
N ALA A 174 -1.18 1.44 -5.44
CA ALA A 174 -1.51 0.49 -6.50
C ALA A 174 -0.87 -0.91 -6.30
N TYR A 175 -1.17 -1.58 -5.18
CA TYR A 175 -0.66 -2.91 -4.88
C TYR A 175 -1.13 -3.96 -5.89
N ILE A 176 -0.21 -4.83 -6.32
CA ILE A 176 -0.55 -5.99 -7.16
C ILE A 176 -1.42 -6.97 -6.37
N TYR A 177 -1.10 -7.20 -5.09
CA TYR A 177 -1.85 -8.07 -4.21
C TYR A 177 -2.69 -7.27 -3.21
N LYS A 178 -3.97 -7.64 -3.05
CA LYS A 178 -4.91 -6.90 -2.20
C LYS A 178 -4.60 -7.07 -0.70
N PRO A 179 -4.51 -5.99 0.08
CA PRO A 179 -4.41 -6.10 1.53
C PRO A 179 -5.62 -6.84 2.12
N VAL A 180 -5.39 -7.60 3.18
CA VAL A 180 -6.45 -8.30 3.93
C VAL A 180 -6.41 -7.93 5.41
N LYS A 181 -7.58 -7.91 6.04
CA LYS A 181 -7.70 -7.88 7.50
C LYS A 181 -7.82 -9.32 7.98
N MET A 182 -7.01 -9.70 8.96
CA MET A 182 -6.98 -11.07 9.49
C MET A 182 -7.07 -11.03 11.00
N VAL A 183 -7.91 -11.90 11.56
CA VAL A 183 -8.02 -12.19 12.99
C VAL A 183 -7.77 -13.67 13.20
N GLU A 184 -6.88 -14.01 14.13
CA GLU A 184 -6.55 -15.39 14.48
C GLU A 184 -7.06 -15.69 15.89
N PHE A 185 -7.59 -16.90 16.08
CA PHE A 185 -8.10 -17.43 17.33
C PHE A 185 -7.38 -18.74 17.62
N GLU A 186 -6.81 -18.87 18.81
CA GLU A 186 -6.12 -20.10 19.24
C GLU A 186 -7.10 -21.12 19.83
N LEU A 187 -8.14 -20.65 20.53
CA LEU A 187 -9.12 -21.48 21.25
C LEU A 187 -10.55 -21.16 20.80
N PRO A 188 -11.49 -22.14 20.87
CA PRO A 188 -11.29 -23.55 21.29
C PRO A 188 -10.64 -24.42 20.21
N ARG A 189 -10.55 -23.92 18.97
CA ARG A 189 -9.82 -24.53 17.87
C ARG A 189 -9.04 -23.42 17.19
N GLN A 190 -7.87 -23.75 16.67
CA GLN A 190 -7.11 -22.79 15.91
C GLN A 190 -7.88 -22.46 14.63
N GLN A 191 -8.30 -21.20 14.49
CA GLN A 191 -9.04 -20.70 13.34
C GLN A 191 -8.61 -19.28 13.02
N CYS A 192 -8.73 -18.87 11.77
CA CYS A 192 -8.57 -17.49 11.37
C CYS A 192 -9.75 -17.02 10.52
N VAL A 193 -10.05 -15.73 10.64
CA VAL A 193 -11.05 -15.04 9.84
C VAL A 193 -10.34 -13.96 9.05
N VAL A 194 -10.47 -14.04 7.73
CA VAL A 194 -9.84 -13.14 6.77
C VAL A 194 -10.92 -12.37 6.05
N TYR A 195 -10.78 -11.05 5.99
CA TYR A 195 -11.67 -10.15 5.28
C TYR A 195 -10.95 -9.57 4.06
N LEU A 196 -11.61 -9.66 2.91
CA LEU A 196 -11.17 -9.12 1.65
C LEU A 196 -12.27 -8.21 1.11
N ASP A 197 -11.93 -6.94 0.97
CA ASP A 197 -12.82 -5.92 0.42
C ASP A 197 -12.39 -5.64 -1.02
N LEU A 198 -13.34 -5.63 -1.97
CA LEU A 198 -13.10 -5.28 -3.37
C LEU A 198 -14.01 -4.13 -3.79
N LYS A 199 -13.47 -3.14 -4.50
CA LYS A 199 -14.26 -2.05 -5.06
C LYS A 199 -15.04 -2.53 -6.30
N LEU A 200 -16.15 -1.86 -6.60
CA LEU A 200 -16.93 -2.14 -7.80
C LEU A 200 -16.08 -2.06 -9.09
N ASP A 201 -15.23 -1.03 -9.23
CA ASP A 201 -14.37 -0.86 -10.40
C ASP A 201 -13.29 -1.95 -10.50
N GLU A 202 -12.85 -2.50 -9.37
CA GLU A 202 -11.94 -3.65 -9.32
C GLU A 202 -12.65 -4.93 -9.75
N CYS A 203 -13.90 -5.14 -9.31
CA CYS A 203 -14.71 -6.26 -9.78
C CYS A 203 -14.95 -6.18 -11.29
N VAL A 204 -15.26 -5.00 -11.85
CA VAL A 204 -15.44 -4.82 -13.30
C VAL A 204 -14.22 -5.32 -14.09
N LYS A 205 -13.00 -5.04 -13.61
CA LYS A 205 -11.74 -5.44 -14.26
C LYS A 205 -11.50 -6.96 -14.25
N LEU A 206 -12.25 -7.73 -13.47
CA LEU A 206 -12.17 -9.20 -13.47
C LEU A 206 -12.87 -9.81 -14.68
N PHE A 207 -13.78 -9.12 -15.36
CA PHE A 207 -14.48 -9.69 -16.51
C PHE A 207 -13.59 -9.68 -17.77
N PRO A 208 -13.62 -10.71 -18.63
CA PRO A 208 -14.37 -11.97 -18.52
C PRO A 208 -13.62 -13.11 -17.82
N SER A 209 -12.31 -12.97 -17.59
CA SER A 209 -11.44 -14.05 -17.09
C SER A 209 -10.30 -13.56 -16.19
N GLY A 210 -10.39 -12.31 -15.75
CA GLY A 210 -9.46 -11.66 -14.84
C GLY A 210 -9.54 -12.20 -13.41
N ARG A 211 -8.51 -11.85 -12.64
CA ARG A 211 -8.25 -12.33 -11.30
C ARG A 211 -7.61 -11.24 -10.45
N VAL A 212 -7.93 -11.25 -9.17
CA VAL A 212 -7.25 -10.47 -8.15
C VAL A 212 -6.92 -11.37 -6.97
N ASP A 213 -5.65 -11.37 -6.58
CA ASP A 213 -5.14 -12.16 -5.47
C ASP A 213 -4.91 -11.26 -4.26
N SER A 214 -5.14 -11.79 -3.06
CA SER A 214 -4.78 -11.13 -1.82
C SER A 214 -3.27 -11.23 -1.56
N GLN A 215 -2.77 -10.36 -0.70
CA GLN A 215 -1.46 -10.57 -0.10
C GLN A 215 -1.45 -11.89 0.68
N ILE A 216 -0.26 -12.46 0.86
CA ILE A 216 -0.09 -13.70 1.62
C ILE A 216 -0.30 -13.41 3.10
N PHE A 217 -1.26 -14.10 3.70
CA PHE A 217 -1.44 -14.18 5.16
C PHE A 217 -0.95 -15.53 5.66
N HIS A 218 -0.61 -15.63 6.95
CA HIS A 218 -0.02 -16.86 7.49
C HIS A 218 -0.91 -17.45 8.57
N PHE A 219 -1.20 -18.74 8.47
CA PHE A 219 -2.04 -19.46 9.42
C PHE A 219 -1.47 -20.87 9.66
N GLY A 220 -1.27 -21.22 10.94
CA GLY A 220 -0.47 -22.37 11.43
C GLY A 220 0.71 -22.75 10.54
N GLY A 221 1.63 -21.80 10.39
CA GLY A 221 2.90 -21.99 9.69
C GLY A 221 2.83 -21.88 8.16
N GLN A 222 1.64 -22.01 7.56
CA GLN A 222 1.48 -21.96 6.11
C GLN A 222 1.16 -20.57 5.59
N GLY A 223 1.67 -20.23 4.41
CA GLY A 223 1.31 -19.02 3.69
C GLY A 223 0.08 -19.27 2.82
N LEU A 224 -1.00 -18.57 3.06
CA LEU A 224 -2.26 -18.68 2.33
C LEU A 224 -2.61 -17.35 1.64
N PHE A 225 -3.43 -17.41 0.60
CA PHE A 225 -3.98 -16.24 -0.07
C PHE A 225 -5.40 -16.52 -0.57
N LEU A 226 -6.20 -15.46 -0.73
CA LEU A 226 -7.51 -15.53 -1.38
C LEU A 226 -7.38 -15.08 -2.83
N SER A 227 -8.12 -15.70 -3.73
CA SER A 227 -8.16 -15.34 -5.14
C SER A 227 -9.59 -15.16 -5.61
N ALA A 228 -9.98 -13.92 -5.89
CA ALA A 228 -11.25 -13.58 -6.51
C ALA A 228 -11.07 -13.53 -8.03
N HIS A 229 -11.96 -14.15 -8.79
CA HIS A 229 -11.81 -14.30 -10.23
C HIS A 229 -13.15 -14.39 -10.94
N CYS A 230 -13.17 -14.01 -12.21
CA CYS A 230 -14.30 -14.29 -13.09
C CYS A 230 -14.09 -15.66 -13.74
N ASN A 231 -15.02 -16.58 -13.51
CA ASN A 231 -14.98 -17.92 -14.08
C ASN A 231 -16.05 -18.08 -15.15
N MET A 232 -15.65 -18.43 -16.37
CA MET A 232 -16.56 -18.81 -17.44
C MET A 232 -16.95 -20.28 -17.31
N ASP A 233 -18.25 -20.56 -17.33
CA ASP A 233 -18.77 -21.92 -17.48
C ASP A 233 -18.80 -22.30 -18.96
N GLN A 234 -18.11 -23.39 -19.32
CA GLN A 234 -17.95 -23.80 -20.71
C GLN A 234 -19.26 -24.31 -21.34
N GLN A 235 -20.20 -24.80 -20.53
CA GLN A 235 -21.46 -25.34 -21.03
C GLN A 235 -22.50 -24.25 -21.27
N SER A 236 -22.75 -23.41 -20.27
CA SER A 236 -23.73 -22.32 -20.38
C SER A 236 -23.17 -21.06 -21.06
N SER A 237 -21.85 -20.96 -21.26
CA SER A 237 -21.15 -19.74 -21.68
C SER A 237 -21.41 -18.52 -20.78
N LEU A 238 -21.90 -18.76 -19.55
CA LEU A 238 -22.12 -17.72 -18.55
C LEU A 238 -20.88 -17.54 -17.68
N ASN A 239 -20.68 -16.32 -17.24
CA ASN A 239 -19.61 -15.96 -16.33
C ASN A 239 -20.15 -15.90 -14.90
N TYR A 240 -19.32 -16.28 -13.93
CA TYR A 240 -19.67 -16.32 -12.51
C TYR A 240 -18.52 -15.77 -11.67
N PHE A 241 -18.86 -15.17 -10.53
CA PHE A 241 -17.85 -14.75 -9.57
C PHE A 241 -17.36 -15.96 -8.77
N GLY A 242 -16.07 -16.24 -8.86
CA GLY A 242 -15.39 -17.29 -8.12
C GLY A 242 -14.52 -16.73 -7.00
N LEU A 243 -14.37 -17.53 -5.94
CA LEU A 243 -13.45 -17.26 -4.84
C LEU A 243 -12.75 -18.55 -4.44
N SER A 244 -11.42 -18.48 -4.37
CA SER A 244 -10.55 -19.60 -3.99
C SER A 244 -9.63 -19.24 -2.83
N LEU A 245 -9.29 -20.25 -2.05
CA LEU A 245 -8.22 -20.26 -1.06
C LEU A 245 -7.02 -20.99 -1.68
N GLY A 246 -5.90 -20.29 -1.79
CA GLY A 246 -4.64 -20.81 -2.28
C GLY A 246 -3.63 -21.00 -1.15
N MET A 247 -2.80 -22.03 -1.28
CA MET A 247 -1.62 -22.23 -0.43
C MET A 247 -0.34 -21.94 -1.22
N GLN A 248 0.50 -21.06 -0.68
CA GLN A 248 1.87 -20.90 -1.14
C GLN A 248 2.68 -22.10 -0.67
N GLU A 249 3.29 -22.82 -1.60
CA GLU A 249 4.09 -23.99 -1.29
C GLU A 249 5.32 -23.63 -0.47
N LYS A 250 5.39 -24.20 0.74
CA LYS A 250 6.57 -24.21 1.61
C LYS A 250 6.72 -25.57 2.27
N GLY A 251 7.28 -26.52 1.52
CA GLY A 251 7.68 -27.84 2.03
C GLY A 251 6.62 -28.94 1.92
N SER A 252 7.00 -30.15 2.28
CA SER A 252 6.22 -31.39 2.09
C SER A 252 5.23 -31.68 3.23
N VAL A 253 4.57 -30.66 3.78
CA VAL A 253 3.65 -30.83 4.92
C VAL A 253 2.20 -30.77 4.41
N SER A 254 1.41 -31.79 4.75
CA SER A 254 -0.03 -31.77 4.51
C SER A 254 -0.72 -30.79 5.46
N PHE A 255 -1.69 -30.03 4.94
CA PHE A 255 -2.39 -28.99 5.68
C PHE A 255 -3.89 -29.15 5.53
N ALA A 256 -4.52 -29.75 6.54
CA ALA A 256 -5.95 -30.03 6.54
C ALA A 256 -6.75 -28.89 7.21
N VAL A 257 -7.73 -28.35 6.49
CA VAL A 257 -8.58 -27.26 6.98
C VAL A 257 -10.04 -27.45 6.59
N ASP A 258 -10.91 -26.96 7.47
CA ASP A 258 -12.27 -26.56 7.11
C ASP A 258 -12.22 -25.09 6.68
N TYR A 259 -12.80 -24.75 5.53
CA TYR A 259 -12.91 -23.35 5.11
C TYR A 259 -14.34 -22.99 4.70
N GLU A 260 -14.70 -21.76 5.01
CA GLU A 260 -15.99 -21.18 4.73
C GLU A 260 -15.81 -19.82 4.08
N PHE A 261 -16.47 -19.61 2.94
CA PHE A 261 -16.59 -18.31 2.31
C PHE A 261 -17.97 -17.73 2.57
N ALA A 262 -17.99 -16.47 2.99
CA ALA A 262 -19.18 -15.69 3.22
C ALA A 262 -19.05 -14.32 2.54
N ALA A 263 -20.18 -13.71 2.25
CA ALA A 263 -20.23 -12.36 1.72
C ALA A 263 -21.32 -11.58 2.43
N ARG A 264 -21.09 -10.29 2.62
CA ARG A 264 -22.06 -9.40 3.24
C ARG A 264 -23.16 -9.04 2.23
N SER A 265 -24.41 -8.94 2.67
CA SER A 265 -25.55 -8.61 1.81
C SER A 265 -26.37 -7.44 2.36
N LYS A 266 -26.96 -6.63 1.47
CA LYS A 266 -27.82 -5.46 1.82
C LYS A 266 -29.02 -5.80 2.72
N PRO A 267 -29.73 -6.93 2.59
CA PRO A 267 -30.93 -7.18 3.39
C PRO A 267 -30.68 -7.32 4.90
N SER A 268 -29.51 -7.87 5.29
CA SER A 268 -29.17 -8.09 6.70
C SER A 268 -27.99 -7.25 7.19
N GLU A 269 -27.19 -6.70 6.26
CA GLU A 269 -25.87 -6.13 6.55
C GLU A 269 -24.95 -7.10 7.32
N GLU A 270 -25.19 -8.40 7.20
CA GLU A 270 -24.43 -9.47 7.86
C GLU A 270 -23.74 -10.36 6.83
N TYR A 271 -22.67 -11.04 7.27
CA TYR A 271 -22.00 -12.03 6.45
C TYR A 271 -22.84 -13.31 6.36
N VAL A 272 -23.29 -13.63 5.15
CA VAL A 272 -24.03 -14.86 4.87
C VAL A 272 -23.07 -15.87 4.23
N THR A 273 -23.00 -17.06 4.82
CA THR A 273 -22.21 -18.18 4.28
C THR A 273 -22.70 -18.55 2.88
N LYS A 274 -21.76 -18.66 1.94
CA LYS A 274 -22.01 -18.97 0.53
C LYS A 274 -21.41 -20.30 0.11
N PHE A 275 -20.29 -20.67 0.70
CA PHE A 275 -19.59 -21.90 0.39
C PHE A 275 -18.87 -22.42 1.61
N LYS A 276 -18.89 -23.73 1.82
CA LYS A 276 -18.17 -24.38 2.91
C LYS A 276 -17.70 -25.74 2.44
N ARG A 277 -16.42 -26.04 2.65
CA ARG A 277 -15.82 -27.34 2.38
C ARG A 277 -14.64 -27.58 3.29
N ASP A 278 -14.25 -28.84 3.37
CA ASP A 278 -12.95 -29.21 3.87
C ASP A 278 -11.99 -29.56 2.73
N TYR A 279 -10.70 -29.38 2.99
CA TYR A 279 -9.66 -29.75 2.06
C TYR A 279 -8.32 -29.99 2.77
N THR A 280 -7.52 -30.90 2.22
CA THR A 280 -6.15 -31.15 2.66
C THR A 280 -5.20 -30.72 1.55
N PHE A 281 -4.48 -29.64 1.78
CA PHE A 281 -3.44 -29.19 0.85
C PHE A 281 -2.22 -30.11 0.97
N THR A 282 -1.74 -30.60 -0.17
CA THR A 282 -0.52 -31.44 -0.28
C THR A 282 0.56 -30.82 -1.17
N ALA A 283 0.22 -29.78 -1.93
CA ALA A 283 1.11 -29.05 -2.83
C ALA A 283 0.57 -27.63 -3.05
N ARG A 284 1.26 -26.82 -3.88
CA ARG A 284 0.73 -25.54 -4.35
C ARG A 284 -0.58 -25.77 -5.10
N MET A 285 -1.69 -25.38 -4.48
CA MET A 285 -3.01 -25.55 -5.09
C MET A 285 -3.97 -24.48 -4.58
N GLU A 286 -4.97 -24.22 -5.41
CA GLU A 286 -6.11 -23.36 -5.08
C GLU A 286 -7.39 -24.19 -5.09
N VAL A 287 -8.20 -24.00 -4.07
CA VAL A 287 -9.50 -24.66 -3.91
C VAL A 287 -10.57 -23.64 -3.57
N GLY A 288 -11.78 -23.83 -4.08
CA GLY A 288 -12.86 -22.90 -3.78
C GLY A 288 -14.11 -23.10 -4.61
N SER A 289 -14.89 -22.04 -4.72
CA SER A 289 -16.11 -22.01 -5.51
C SER A 289 -15.90 -21.23 -6.81
N ARG A 290 -16.28 -21.84 -7.94
CA ARG A 290 -16.32 -21.16 -9.25
C ARG A 290 -17.55 -20.26 -9.41
N ASN A 291 -18.55 -20.42 -8.56
CA ASN A 291 -19.79 -19.64 -8.56
C ASN A 291 -20.21 -19.39 -7.11
N LEU A 292 -19.59 -18.41 -6.47
CA LEU A 292 -19.79 -18.11 -5.05
C LEU A 292 -21.22 -17.63 -4.75
N PHE A 293 -21.80 -16.82 -5.63
CA PHE A 293 -23.10 -16.18 -5.37
C PHE A 293 -24.31 -16.93 -5.93
N ALA A 294 -24.08 -18.02 -6.68
CA ALA A 294 -25.11 -18.77 -7.39
C ALA A 294 -25.94 -17.92 -8.38
N ILE A 295 -25.35 -16.84 -8.90
CA ILE A 295 -25.98 -15.94 -9.89
C ILE A 295 -24.99 -15.59 -11.01
N PRO A 296 -25.46 -15.37 -12.25
CA PRO A 296 -24.59 -14.94 -13.35
C PRO A 296 -23.91 -13.60 -13.07
N TRP A 297 -22.75 -13.37 -13.69
CA TRP A 297 -21.95 -12.16 -13.56
C TRP A 297 -22.74 -10.88 -13.86
N THR A 298 -23.63 -10.92 -14.86
CA THR A 298 -24.50 -9.80 -15.25
C THR A 298 -25.39 -9.36 -14.09
N ASN A 299 -25.97 -10.32 -13.36
CA ASN A 299 -26.84 -10.03 -12.22
C ASN A 299 -26.03 -9.68 -10.98
N PHE A 300 -24.85 -10.29 -10.82
CA PHE A 300 -23.93 -9.95 -9.75
C PHE A 300 -23.47 -8.49 -9.82
N MET A 301 -23.16 -7.99 -11.03
CA MET A 301 -22.68 -6.63 -11.28
C MET A 301 -23.79 -5.59 -11.55
N ALA A 302 -25.06 -5.98 -11.48
CA ALA A 302 -26.18 -5.06 -11.72
C ALA A 302 -26.26 -3.96 -10.65
N GLU A 303 -26.86 -2.82 -11.00
CA GLU A 303 -27.00 -1.67 -10.07
C GLU A 303 -27.79 -2.02 -8.79
N ASP A 304 -28.77 -2.91 -8.93
CA ASP A 304 -29.61 -3.42 -7.85
C ASP A 304 -29.00 -4.62 -7.10
N SER A 305 -27.75 -4.99 -7.41
CA SER A 305 -27.05 -6.10 -6.77
C SER A 305 -27.05 -5.97 -5.24
N LEU A 306 -27.38 -7.07 -4.58
CA LEU A 306 -27.49 -7.16 -3.12
C LEU A 306 -26.13 -7.17 -2.41
N TYR A 307 -25.02 -7.29 -3.15
CA TYR A 307 -23.69 -7.55 -2.58
C TYR A 307 -22.78 -6.31 -2.55
N PHE A 308 -23.11 -5.26 -3.28
CA PHE A 308 -22.34 -4.01 -3.30
C PHE A 308 -22.92 -2.96 -2.34
N MET A 309 -22.25 -2.71 -1.21
CA MET A 309 -22.63 -1.67 -0.26
C MET A 309 -21.69 -0.48 -0.40
N LYS A 310 -22.23 0.70 -0.71
CA LYS A 310 -21.43 1.91 -0.96
C LYS A 310 -20.28 1.66 -1.97
N GLY A 311 -20.55 0.89 -3.02
CA GLY A 311 -19.58 0.54 -4.07
C GLY A 311 -18.54 -0.52 -3.67
N MET A 312 -18.72 -1.24 -2.56
CA MET A 312 -17.79 -2.25 -2.06
C MET A 312 -18.44 -3.63 -1.95
N LEU A 313 -17.72 -4.64 -2.39
CA LEU A 313 -17.97 -6.05 -2.08
C LEU A 313 -17.16 -6.43 -0.83
N HIS A 314 -17.83 -7.05 0.14
CA HIS A 314 -17.21 -7.48 1.39
C HIS A 314 -17.23 -9.01 1.48
N LEU A 315 -16.05 -9.62 1.38
CA LEU A 315 -15.84 -11.06 1.46
C LEU A 315 -15.20 -11.44 2.79
N ARG A 316 -15.59 -12.62 3.31
CA ARG A 316 -15.01 -13.23 4.51
C ARG A 316 -14.64 -14.67 4.20
N ALA A 317 -13.42 -15.06 4.53
CA ALA A 317 -13.00 -16.45 4.59
C ALA A 317 -12.72 -16.82 6.05
N GLN A 318 -13.41 -17.83 6.57
CA GLN A 318 -13.07 -18.45 7.85
C GLN A 318 -12.35 -19.76 7.56
N ILE A 319 -11.20 -19.97 8.18
CA ILE A 319 -10.35 -21.15 7.97
C ILE A 319 -10.05 -21.73 9.33
N THR A 320 -10.39 -22.99 9.53
CA THR A 320 -10.24 -23.70 10.81
C THR A 320 -9.34 -24.90 10.59
N PHE A 321 -8.37 -25.11 11.47
CA PHE A 321 -7.56 -26.32 11.45
C PHE A 321 -8.43 -27.55 11.69
N LYS A 322 -8.23 -28.56 10.83
CA LYS A 322 -8.63 -29.93 11.16
C LYS A 322 -7.50 -30.56 11.96
N SER A 323 -7.75 -30.76 13.24
CA SER A 323 -6.89 -31.54 14.14
C SER A 323 -6.98 -33.03 13.82
#